data_AF-A0A955SZW2-F1
#
_entry.id   AF-A0A955SZW2-F1
#
_cell.length_a   1.000
_cell.length_b   1.000
_cell.length_c   1.000
_cell.angle_alpha   90.00
_cell.angle_beta   90.00
_cell.angle_gamma   90.00
#
_symmetry.space_group_name_H-M   'P 1'
#
loop_
_entity.id
_entity.type
_entity.pdbx_description
1 polymer ?
#
loop_
_entity_poly.entity_id
_entity_poly.type
_entity_poly.pdbx_seq_one_letter_code
_entity_poly.pdbx_strand_id
1 'polypeptide(L)'
;EGDLPSALSALVQAASESPEDYRAVKKKAEVLYKLGLNKESIEGFKEALPLAPEGERWWLWVEIGKRYSDLGDLENEIASYRKGLEEPEPKAGYLWEIIGEAYYQAGRFEDAVEPVRNALEADPNRSRSLIRLGEILAEKDPSASKGFIEKGRALLGRDDYYWIQKAYEVEKNLEGGSR
;
A
#
# COMPACT_ATOMS: atom_id res chain seq x y z
N GLU A 1 -19.47 12.21 -19.12
CA GLU A 1 -19.46 11.07 -18.19
C GLU A 1 -19.53 9.80 -19.03
N GLY A 2 -18.49 8.98 -19.02
CA GLY A 2 -18.51 7.71 -19.74
C GLY A 2 -19.26 6.68 -18.90
N ASP A 3 -20.32 6.12 -19.46
CA ASP A 3 -21.14 5.09 -18.83
C ASP A 3 -20.27 3.86 -18.45
N LEU A 4 -20.10 3.62 -17.15
CA LEU A 4 -19.27 2.53 -16.59
C LEU A 4 -19.65 1.13 -17.15
N PRO A 5 -20.95 0.79 -17.30
CA PRO A 5 -21.41 -0.39 -18.04
C PRO A 5 -20.86 -0.49 -19.48
N SER A 6 -20.92 0.60 -20.25
CA SER A 6 -20.40 0.64 -21.63
C SER A 6 -18.87 0.47 -21.67
N ALA A 7 -18.15 1.07 -20.72
CA ALA A 7 -16.70 0.90 -20.59
C ALA A 7 -16.31 -0.54 -20.23
N LEU A 8 -17.05 -1.19 -19.33
CA LEU A 8 -16.84 -2.60 -19.02
C LEU A 8 -17.06 -3.48 -20.25
N SER A 9 -18.16 -3.27 -21.00
CA SER A 9 -18.46 -4.06 -22.20
C SER A 9 -17.34 -3.96 -23.24
N ALA A 10 -16.84 -2.75 -23.51
CA ALA A 10 -15.77 -2.53 -24.47
C ALA A 10 -14.44 -3.17 -24.01
N LEU A 11 -14.14 -3.14 -22.72
CA LEU A 11 -12.91 -3.74 -22.18
C LEU A 11 -12.98 -5.26 -22.08
N VAL A 12 -14.15 -5.82 -21.78
CA VAL A 12 -14.38 -7.27 -21.83
C VAL A 12 -14.22 -7.75 -23.26
N GLN A 13 -14.77 -7.02 -24.24
CA GLN A 13 -14.57 -7.33 -25.66
C GLN A 13 -13.10 -7.23 -26.05
N ALA A 14 -12.42 -6.13 -25.74
CA ALA A 14 -10.99 -5.97 -26.04
C ALA A 14 -10.12 -7.06 -25.40
N ALA A 15 -10.36 -7.42 -24.14
CA ALA A 15 -9.64 -8.52 -23.47
C ALA A 15 -9.97 -9.90 -24.08
N SER A 16 -11.15 -10.05 -24.68
CA SER A 16 -11.55 -11.28 -25.38
C SER A 16 -10.97 -11.36 -26.80
N GLU A 17 -10.74 -10.22 -27.45
CA GLU A 17 -10.09 -10.10 -28.76
C GLU A 17 -8.56 -10.23 -28.69
N SER A 18 -7.97 -9.93 -27.53
CA SER A 18 -6.53 -10.05 -27.27
C SER A 18 -6.26 -10.60 -25.87
N PRO A 19 -6.56 -11.88 -25.62
CA PRO A 19 -6.42 -12.51 -24.30
C PRO A 19 -4.97 -12.57 -23.81
N GLU A 20 -3.99 -12.45 -24.71
CA GLU A 20 -2.56 -12.38 -24.41
C GLU A 20 -2.05 -10.97 -24.08
N ASP A 21 -2.84 -9.92 -24.31
CA ASP A 21 -2.44 -8.54 -23.96
C ASP A 21 -2.74 -8.27 -22.47
N TYR A 22 -1.68 -8.36 -21.65
CA TYR A 22 -1.78 -8.07 -20.21
C TYR A 22 -2.37 -6.67 -19.94
N ARG A 23 -2.22 -5.68 -20.84
CA ARG A 23 -2.78 -4.34 -20.64
C ARG A 23 -4.29 -4.35 -20.71
N ALA A 24 -4.87 -5.10 -21.64
CA ALA A 24 -6.31 -5.26 -21.78
C ALA A 24 -6.89 -6.02 -20.56
N VAL A 25 -6.26 -7.13 -20.16
CA VAL A 25 -6.67 -7.92 -18.99
C VAL A 25 -6.58 -7.10 -17.70
N LYS A 26 -5.46 -6.39 -17.48
CA LYS A 26 -5.28 -5.45 -16.37
C LYS A 26 -6.37 -4.37 -16.37
N LYS A 27 -6.69 -3.80 -17.53
CA LYS A 27 -7.68 -2.72 -17.64
C LYS A 27 -9.09 -3.18 -17.30
N LYS A 28 -9.46 -4.39 -17.71
CA LYS A 28 -10.69 -5.06 -17.28
C LYS A 28 -10.73 -5.20 -15.75
N ALA A 29 -9.64 -5.66 -15.13
CA ALA A 29 -9.55 -5.79 -13.67
C ALA A 29 -9.70 -4.43 -12.93
N GLU A 30 -9.13 -3.35 -13.45
CA GLU A 30 -9.32 -1.99 -12.93
C GLU A 30 -10.79 -1.53 -13.01
N VAL A 31 -11.51 -1.90 -14.07
CA VAL A 31 -12.93 -1.52 -14.19
C VAL A 31 -13.82 -2.36 -13.28
N LEU A 32 -13.54 -3.66 -13.14
CA LEU A 32 -14.20 -4.50 -12.14
C LEU A 32 -14.05 -3.92 -10.74
N TYR A 33 -12.86 -3.42 -10.40
CA TYR A 33 -12.62 -2.71 -9.14
C TYR A 33 -13.51 -1.48 -8.99
N LYS A 34 -13.57 -0.61 -10.01
CA LYS A 34 -14.42 0.60 -9.99
C LYS A 34 -15.92 0.30 -9.86
N LEU A 35 -16.34 -0.92 -10.19
CA LEU A 35 -17.71 -1.40 -10.04
C LEU A 35 -17.96 -2.06 -8.67
N GLY A 36 -16.97 -2.09 -7.78
CA GLY A 36 -17.05 -2.73 -6.47
C GLY A 36 -16.88 -4.26 -6.50
N LEU A 37 -16.54 -4.83 -7.67
CA LEU A 37 -16.32 -6.25 -7.86
C LEU A 37 -14.87 -6.62 -7.50
N ASN A 38 -14.54 -6.48 -6.21
CA ASN A 38 -13.17 -6.63 -5.70
C ASN A 38 -12.60 -8.05 -5.95
N LYS A 39 -13.42 -9.10 -5.78
CA LYS A 39 -12.97 -10.48 -5.97
C LYS A 39 -12.66 -10.78 -7.44
N GLU A 40 -13.54 -10.35 -8.34
CA GLU A 40 -13.37 -10.49 -9.78
C GLU A 40 -12.19 -9.65 -10.27
N SER A 41 -11.97 -8.47 -9.68
CA SER A 41 -10.78 -7.66 -9.94
C SER A 41 -9.50 -8.41 -9.56
N ILE A 42 -9.45 -9.02 -8.37
CA ILE A 42 -8.29 -9.82 -7.93
C ILE A 42 -7.98 -10.93 -8.93
N GLU A 43 -8.99 -11.70 -9.35
CA GLU A 43 -8.78 -12.77 -10.33
C GLU A 43 -8.31 -12.21 -11.68
N GLY A 44 -8.86 -11.08 -12.14
CA GLY A 44 -8.36 -10.41 -13.35
C GLY A 44 -6.90 -9.94 -13.26
N PHE A 45 -6.45 -9.45 -12.10
CA PHE A 45 -5.03 -9.12 -11.90
C PHE A 45 -4.15 -10.38 -11.84
N LYS A 46 -4.64 -11.48 -11.27
CA LYS A 46 -3.93 -12.77 -11.27
C LYS A 46 -3.80 -13.35 -12.68
N GLU A 47 -4.81 -13.19 -13.53
CA GLU A 47 -4.76 -13.55 -14.95
C GLU A 47 -3.73 -12.69 -15.71
N ALA A 48 -3.57 -11.41 -15.34
CA ALA A 48 -2.59 -10.51 -15.97
C ALA A 48 -1.13 -10.79 -15.57
N LEU A 49 -0.88 -11.36 -14.38
CA LEU A 49 0.47 -11.64 -13.87
C LEU A 49 1.36 -12.45 -14.84
N PRO A 50 0.95 -13.63 -15.35
CA PRO A 50 1.79 -14.42 -16.25
C PRO A 50 2.02 -13.75 -17.62
N LEU A 51 1.19 -12.78 -17.99
CA LEU A 51 1.28 -12.05 -19.27
C LEU A 51 2.14 -10.78 -19.14
N ALA A 52 2.34 -10.29 -17.93
CA ALA A 52 2.98 -9.01 -17.69
C ALA A 52 4.52 -9.09 -17.83
N PRO A 53 5.14 -8.02 -18.36
CA PRO A 53 6.60 -7.87 -18.33
C PRO A 53 7.14 -7.98 -16.91
N GLU A 54 8.30 -8.61 -16.73
CA GLU A 54 8.92 -8.86 -15.42
C GLU A 54 8.97 -7.61 -14.53
N GLY A 55 9.46 -6.48 -15.05
CA GLY A 55 9.57 -5.23 -14.30
C GLY A 55 8.23 -4.55 -13.94
N GLU A 56 7.09 -5.07 -14.41
CA GLU A 56 5.75 -4.56 -14.08
C GLU A 56 4.97 -5.49 -13.13
N ARG A 57 5.41 -6.74 -12.91
CA ARG A 57 4.64 -7.72 -12.11
C ARG A 57 4.51 -7.32 -10.65
N TRP A 58 5.54 -6.70 -10.05
CA TRP A 58 5.49 -6.24 -8.66
C TRP A 58 4.30 -5.28 -8.43
N TRP A 59 3.97 -4.46 -9.42
CA TRP A 59 2.85 -3.52 -9.34
C TRP A 59 1.50 -4.24 -9.39
N LEU A 60 1.39 -5.34 -10.15
CA LEU A 60 0.17 -6.14 -10.15
C LEU A 60 -0.09 -6.78 -8.79
N TRP A 61 0.97 -7.20 -8.08
CA TRP A 61 0.85 -7.66 -6.70
C TRP A 61 0.40 -6.57 -5.72
N VAL A 62 0.89 -5.32 -5.89
CA VAL A 62 0.38 -4.16 -5.13
C VAL A 62 -1.11 -3.96 -5.38
N GLU A 63 -1.51 -4.02 -6.64
CA GLU A 63 -2.91 -3.87 -7.04
C GLU A 63 -3.79 -5.00 -6.46
N ILE A 64 -3.32 -6.25 -6.42
CA ILE A 64 -4.02 -7.35 -5.73
C ILE A 64 -4.13 -7.07 -4.22
N GLY A 65 -3.03 -6.67 -3.58
CA GLY A 65 -2.99 -6.41 -2.13
C GLY A 65 -3.97 -5.31 -1.70
N LYS A 66 -4.06 -4.21 -2.46
CA LYS A 66 -5.05 -3.14 -2.21
C LYS A 66 -6.48 -3.66 -2.23
N ARG A 67 -6.81 -4.60 -3.11
CA ARG A 67 -8.17 -5.16 -3.21
C ARG A 67 -8.48 -6.09 -2.05
N TYR A 68 -7.48 -6.81 -1.54
CA TYR A 68 -7.62 -7.54 -0.29
C TYR A 68 -7.80 -6.58 0.91
N SER A 69 -7.08 -5.45 0.93
CA SER A 69 -7.27 -4.37 1.92
C SER A 69 -8.72 -3.85 1.92
N ASP A 70 -9.27 -3.55 0.74
CA ASP A 70 -10.66 -3.10 0.58
C ASP A 70 -11.70 -4.15 1.00
N LEU A 71 -11.31 -5.43 1.03
CA LEU A 71 -12.12 -6.54 1.55
C LEU A 71 -11.91 -6.79 3.06
N GLY A 72 -10.99 -6.06 3.69
CA GLY A 72 -10.58 -6.28 5.09
C GLY A 72 -9.71 -7.52 5.31
N ASP A 73 -9.20 -8.14 4.24
CA ASP A 73 -8.38 -9.35 4.28
C ASP A 73 -6.89 -8.98 4.37
N LEU A 74 -6.49 -8.52 5.56
CA LEU A 74 -5.15 -7.98 5.80
C LEU A 74 -4.03 -9.02 5.63
N GLU A 75 -4.31 -10.30 5.86
CA GLU A 75 -3.32 -11.36 5.68
C GLU A 75 -3.02 -11.60 4.20
N ASN A 76 -4.04 -11.63 3.34
CA ASN A 76 -3.82 -11.72 1.89
C ASN A 76 -3.28 -10.41 1.29
N GLU A 77 -3.59 -9.25 1.88
CA GLU A 77 -2.93 -7.99 1.55
C GLU A 77 -1.41 -8.08 1.76
N ILE A 78 -0.97 -8.43 2.98
CA ILE A 78 0.44 -8.57 3.34
C ILE A 78 1.13 -9.60 2.45
N ALA A 79 0.50 -10.76 2.25
CA ALA A 79 1.04 -11.82 1.40
C ALA A 79 1.23 -11.36 -0.06
N SER A 80 0.29 -10.57 -0.59
CA SER A 80 0.38 -10.04 -1.94
C SER A 80 1.53 -9.04 -2.07
N TYR A 81 1.68 -8.09 -1.14
CA TYR A 81 2.80 -7.16 -1.16
C TYR A 81 4.15 -7.86 -1.01
N ARG A 82 4.25 -8.91 -0.18
CA ARG A 82 5.46 -9.74 -0.07
C ARG A 82 5.81 -10.43 -1.39
N LYS A 83 4.84 -10.98 -2.12
CA LYS A 83 5.09 -11.49 -3.48
C LYS A 83 5.60 -10.41 -4.43
N GLY A 84 5.11 -9.17 -4.29
CA GLY A 84 5.65 -8.03 -5.03
C GLY A 84 7.14 -7.77 -4.79
N LEU A 85 7.66 -8.09 -3.61
CA LEU A 85 9.10 -7.99 -3.31
C LEU A 85 9.94 -9.12 -3.91
N GLU A 86 9.31 -10.25 -4.26
CA GLU A 86 9.97 -11.40 -4.89
C GLU A 86 10.15 -11.21 -6.41
N GLU A 87 9.43 -10.26 -7.01
CA GLU A 87 9.54 -9.96 -8.44
C GLU A 87 10.83 -9.20 -8.79
N PRO A 88 11.34 -9.30 -10.04
CA PRO A 88 12.51 -8.56 -10.49
C PRO A 88 12.32 -7.02 -10.42
N GLU A 89 13.39 -6.32 -10.03
CA GLU A 89 13.47 -4.85 -9.93
C GLU A 89 12.28 -4.19 -9.21
N PRO A 90 11.90 -4.65 -8.01
CA PRO A 90 10.73 -4.14 -7.34
C PRO A 90 11.02 -2.74 -6.79
N LYS A 91 9.97 -1.92 -6.63
CA LYS A 91 10.06 -0.69 -5.83
C LYS A 91 10.08 -1.03 -4.33
N ALA A 92 11.16 -1.66 -3.88
CA ALA A 92 11.28 -2.28 -2.57
C ALA A 92 10.94 -1.32 -1.42
N GLY A 93 11.46 -0.09 -1.43
CA GLY A 93 11.16 0.87 -0.36
C GLY A 93 9.67 1.24 -0.26
N TYR A 94 8.94 1.28 -1.38
CA TYR A 94 7.49 1.50 -1.36
C TYR A 94 6.74 0.26 -0.88
N LEU A 95 7.14 -0.93 -1.33
CA LEU A 95 6.56 -2.20 -0.88
C LEU A 95 6.74 -2.41 0.62
N TRP A 96 7.92 -2.10 1.16
CA TRP A 96 8.19 -2.17 2.59
C TRP A 96 7.33 -1.19 3.40
N GLU A 97 7.12 0.03 2.90
CA GLU A 97 6.24 1.01 3.53
C GLU A 97 4.80 0.47 3.65
N ILE A 98 4.24 -0.06 2.55
CA ILE A 98 2.85 -0.57 2.56
C ILE A 98 2.69 -1.90 3.31
N ILE A 99 3.74 -2.73 3.38
CA ILE A 99 3.73 -3.93 4.25
C ILE A 99 3.71 -3.53 5.72
N GLY A 100 4.54 -2.54 6.11
CA GLY A 100 4.55 -2.00 7.45
C GLY A 100 3.20 -1.39 7.85
N GLU A 101 2.58 -0.66 6.92
CA GLU A 101 1.22 -0.15 7.08
C GLU A 101 0.19 -1.26 7.29
N ALA A 102 0.22 -2.31 6.47
CA ALA A 102 -0.73 -3.41 6.57
C ALA A 102 -0.60 -4.19 7.89
N TYR A 103 0.64 -4.42 8.37
CA TYR A 103 0.84 -5.00 9.71
C TYR A 103 0.31 -4.09 10.82
N TYR A 104 0.53 -2.78 10.72
CA TYR A 104 0.00 -1.82 11.68
C TYR A 104 -1.54 -1.86 11.70
N GLN A 105 -2.20 -1.86 10.54
CA GLN A 105 -3.65 -1.97 10.43
C GLN A 105 -4.19 -3.29 11.00
N ALA A 106 -3.41 -4.36 10.89
CA ALA A 106 -3.73 -5.65 11.50
C ALA A 106 -3.50 -5.68 13.03
N GLY A 107 -3.06 -4.58 13.64
CA GLY A 107 -2.72 -4.49 15.06
C GLY A 107 -1.43 -5.23 15.44
N ARG A 108 -0.64 -5.64 14.45
CA ARG A 108 0.62 -6.38 14.62
C ARG A 108 1.79 -5.40 14.64
N PHE A 109 1.83 -4.55 15.66
CA PHE A 109 2.76 -3.42 15.74
C PHE A 109 4.24 -3.84 15.76
N GLU A 110 4.56 -4.94 16.45
CA GLU A 110 5.92 -5.50 16.48
C GLU A 110 6.37 -5.96 15.09
N ASP A 111 5.48 -6.62 14.34
CA ASP A 111 5.77 -7.10 12.98
C ASP A 111 5.88 -5.94 11.97
N ALA A 112 5.25 -4.80 12.26
CA ALA A 112 5.34 -3.60 11.42
C ALA A 112 6.71 -2.90 11.52
N VAL A 113 7.47 -3.09 12.61
CA VAL A 113 8.74 -2.37 12.83
C VAL A 113 9.77 -2.65 11.73
N GLU A 114 9.97 -3.92 11.39
CA GLU A 114 11.02 -4.33 10.46
C GLU A 114 10.74 -3.83 9.03
N PRO A 115 9.53 -4.01 8.46
CA PRO A 115 9.19 -3.43 7.15
C PRO A 115 9.31 -1.90 7.14
N VAL A 116 8.86 -1.21 8.18
CA VAL A 116 8.97 0.26 8.24
C VAL A 116 10.43 0.70 8.28
N ARG A 117 11.30 -0.02 9.00
CA ARG A 117 12.74 0.25 8.99
C ARG A 117 13.37 0.00 7.62
N ASN A 118 13.03 -1.11 6.95
CA ASN A 118 13.52 -1.38 5.60
C ASN A 118 13.09 -0.31 4.59
N ALA A 119 11.88 0.25 4.75
CA ALA A 119 11.42 1.38 3.93
C ALA A 119 12.29 2.63 4.14
N LEU A 120 12.71 2.89 5.38
CA LEU A 120 13.59 4.00 5.77
C LEU A 120 15.06 3.77 5.40
N GLU A 121 15.53 2.53 5.36
CA GLU A 121 16.85 2.20 4.83
C GLU A 121 16.92 2.48 3.33
N ALA A 122 15.85 2.18 2.59
CA ALA A 122 15.73 2.48 1.18
C ALA A 122 15.60 3.99 0.90
N ASP A 123 14.87 4.72 1.75
CA ASP A 123 14.79 6.18 1.71
C ASP A 123 14.55 6.75 3.13
N PRO A 124 15.59 7.35 3.75
CA PRO A 124 15.51 7.89 5.10
C PRO A 124 14.54 9.06 5.28
N ASN A 125 14.00 9.60 4.19
CA ASN A 125 13.10 10.74 4.17
C ASN A 125 11.65 10.36 3.78
N ARG A 126 11.29 9.07 3.83
CA ARG A 126 9.87 8.67 3.76
C ARG A 126 9.12 9.16 5.00
N SER A 127 8.46 10.30 4.86
CA SER A 127 7.68 10.94 5.91
C SER A 127 6.65 10.00 6.56
N ARG A 128 5.95 9.19 5.76
CA ARG A 128 4.95 8.22 6.24
C ARG A 128 5.59 7.12 7.07
N SER A 129 6.69 6.53 6.60
CA SER A 129 7.44 5.53 7.37
C SER A 129 8.02 6.10 8.67
N LEU A 130 8.52 7.34 8.65
CA LEU A 130 8.98 8.03 9.87
C LEU A 130 7.83 8.18 10.87
N ILE A 131 6.67 8.66 10.43
CA ILE A 131 5.50 8.83 11.31
C ILE A 131 5.03 7.48 11.85
N ARG A 132 4.94 6.46 11.00
CA ARG A 132 4.53 5.11 11.38
C ARG A 132 5.48 4.49 12.42
N LEU A 133 6.80 4.64 12.24
CA LEU A 133 7.76 4.17 13.24
C LEU A 133 7.65 4.94 14.55
N GLY A 134 7.43 6.26 14.47
CA GLY A 134 7.15 7.10 15.64
C GLY A 134 5.93 6.63 16.41
N GLU A 135 4.82 6.33 15.72
CA GLU A 135 3.60 5.77 16.30
C GLU A 135 3.86 4.43 17.01
N ILE A 136 4.55 3.50 16.35
CA ILE A 136 4.84 2.17 16.92
C ILE A 136 5.74 2.27 18.17
N LEU A 137 6.65 3.24 18.20
CA LEU A 137 7.57 3.44 19.32
C LEU A 137 6.99 4.29 20.45
N ALA A 138 5.84 4.94 20.29
CA ALA A 138 5.33 5.95 21.22
C ALA A 138 5.26 5.48 22.67
N GLU A 139 4.87 4.23 22.92
CA GLU A 139 4.80 3.67 24.27
C GLU A 139 6.13 3.12 24.77
N LYS A 140 6.95 2.53 23.89
CA LYS A 140 8.17 1.80 24.26
C LYS A 140 9.40 2.71 24.37
N ASP A 141 9.47 3.72 23.53
CA ASP A 141 10.53 4.72 23.49
C ASP A 141 9.96 6.09 23.06
N PRO A 142 9.33 6.83 23.99
CA PRO A 142 8.76 8.15 23.73
C PRO A 142 9.77 9.15 23.16
N SER A 143 11.05 9.04 23.55
CA SER A 143 12.10 9.94 23.10
C SER A 143 12.46 9.68 21.63
N ALA A 144 12.65 8.42 21.24
CA ALA A 144 12.88 8.08 19.85
C ALA A 144 11.65 8.39 18.99
N SER A 145 10.45 8.06 19.51
CA SER A 145 9.17 8.36 18.85
C SER A 145 9.07 9.83 18.45
N LYS A 146 9.30 10.75 19.40
CA LYS A 146 9.27 12.19 19.14
C LYS A 146 10.20 12.60 17.99
N GLY A 147 11.44 12.11 17.98
CA GLY A 147 12.40 12.42 16.91
C GLY A 147 11.94 11.96 15.53
N PHE A 148 11.35 10.77 15.42
CA PHE A 148 10.80 10.26 14.17
C PHE A 148 9.58 11.06 13.70
N ILE A 149 8.66 11.40 14.61
CA ILE A 149 7.46 12.18 14.29
C ILE A 149 7.85 13.60 13.81
N GLU A 150 8.75 14.28 14.51
CA GLU A 150 9.23 15.62 14.14
C GLU A 150 9.87 15.61 12.74
N LYS A 151 10.76 14.64 12.49
CA LYS A 151 11.40 14.49 11.17
C LYS A 151 10.38 14.18 10.08
N GLY A 152 9.45 13.27 10.33
CA GLY A 152 8.42 12.89 9.38
C GLY A 152 7.51 14.06 9.02
N ARG A 153 7.03 14.79 10.02
CA ARG A 153 6.17 15.98 9.85
C ARG A 153 6.87 17.09 9.07
N ALA A 154 8.16 17.32 9.30
CA ALA A 154 8.93 18.34 8.58
C ALA A 154 9.05 18.07 7.07
N LEU A 155 8.84 16.81 6.65
CA LEU A 155 8.91 16.36 5.27
C LEU A 155 7.54 16.26 4.59
N LEU A 156 6.43 16.44 5.33
CA LEU A 156 5.09 16.41 4.76
C LEU A 156 4.79 17.66 3.94
N GLY A 157 4.13 17.46 2.80
CA GLY A 157 3.56 18.52 1.99
C GLY A 157 2.25 19.04 2.57
N ARG A 158 1.76 20.17 2.04
CA ARG A 158 0.50 20.78 2.49
C ARG A 158 -0.72 19.88 2.29
N ASP A 159 -0.66 18.97 1.32
CA ASP A 159 -1.77 18.09 0.95
C ASP A 159 -1.77 16.77 1.74
N ASP A 160 -0.76 16.51 2.58
CA ASP A 160 -0.66 15.29 3.40
C ASP A 160 -1.50 15.37 4.69
N TYR A 161 -2.72 15.92 4.61
CA TYR A 161 -3.56 16.26 5.77
C TYR A 161 -3.72 15.10 6.77
N TYR A 162 -3.97 13.88 6.27
CA TYR A 162 -4.11 12.69 7.11
C TYR A 162 -2.86 12.45 7.98
N TRP A 163 -1.67 12.49 7.37
CA TRP A 163 -0.40 12.25 8.05
C TRP A 163 -0.01 13.40 8.97
N ILE A 164 -0.37 14.64 8.61
CA ILE A 164 -0.21 15.80 9.48
C ILE A 164 -1.04 15.60 10.76
N GLN A 165 -2.31 15.23 10.64
CA GLN A 165 -3.16 14.98 11.80
C GLN A 165 -2.62 13.85 12.68
N LYS A 166 -2.13 12.76 12.06
CA LYS A 166 -1.52 11.63 12.79
C LYS A 166 -0.28 12.04 13.57
N ALA A 167 0.63 12.79 12.95
CA ALA A 167 1.81 13.31 13.65
C ALA A 167 1.43 14.15 14.89
N TYR A 168 0.46 15.06 14.74
CA TYR A 168 -0.01 15.88 15.87
C TYR A 168 -0.72 15.09 16.96
N GLU A 169 -1.48 14.04 16.61
CA GLU A 169 -2.12 13.15 17.57
C GLU A 169 -1.07 12.49 18.48
N VAL A 170 0.00 11.96 17.88
CA VAL A 170 1.10 11.33 18.62
C VAL A 170 1.84 12.34 19.48
N GLU A 171 2.23 13.50 18.93
CA GLU A 171 2.91 14.56 19.69
C GLU A 171 2.11 14.96 20.93
N LYS A 172 0.79 15.18 20.78
CA LYS A 172 -0.10 15.52 21.89
C LYS A 172 -0.16 14.42 22.96
N ASN A 173 -0.21 13.16 22.54
CA ASN A 173 -0.24 12.03 23.47
C ASN A 173 1.06 11.90 24.27
N LEU A 174 2.21 12.12 23.62
CA LEU A 174 3.52 12.13 24.26
C LEU A 174 3.64 13.27 25.29
N GLU A 175 3.10 14.45 25.00
CA GLU A 175 3.08 15.60 25.93
C GLU A 175 2.10 15.40 27.09
N GLY A 176 0.96 14.76 26.84
CA GLY A 176 -0.10 14.52 27.83
C GLY A 176 0.21 13.41 28.84
N GLY A 177 1.04 12.43 28.47
CA GLY A 177 1.45 11.31 29.33
C GLY A 177 2.55 11.64 30.36
N SER A 178 3.07 12.86 30.37
CA SER A 178 4.13 13.31 31.29
C SER A 178 3.59 13.90 32.61
N ARG A 179 2.41 13.46 33.08
CA ARG A 179 1.78 13.94 34.34
C ARG A 179 1.53 12.83 35.34
#